data_AF-A0A5D0CYB7-F1
#
_entry.id   AF-A0A5D0CYB7-F1
#
_cell.length_a   1.000
_cell.length_b   1.000
_cell.length_c   1.000
_cell.angle_alpha   90.00
_cell.angle_beta   90.00
_cell.angle_gamma   90.00
#
_symmetry.space_group_name_H-M   'P 1'
#
loop_
_entity.id
_entity.type
_entity.pdbx_description
1 polymer ?
#
loop_
_entity_poly.entity_id
_entity_poly.type
_entity_poly.pdbx_seq_one_letter_code
_entity_poly.pdbx_strand_id
1 'polypeptide(L)'
;MAITEALPLKDVTLRYYFTVDGEQPQNFFCDWSQVGSANVTGRFVRLPAALAGADHYAEIGFTETAGTLSPGQSVDLQIRISKADWSNYSQSDDYSFDAVATAYAKTLKITGYVGGELQWGIEP
;
A
#
# COMPACT_ATOMS: atom_id res chain seq x y z
N MET A 1 6.75 6.35 22.93
CA MET A 1 5.74 5.56 23.67
C MET A 1 5.76 4.16 23.08
N ALA A 2 5.94 3.12 23.89
CA ALA A 2 5.76 1.76 23.39
C ALA A 2 4.25 1.52 23.22
N ILE A 3 3.82 1.11 22.03
CA ILE A 3 2.43 0.70 21.80
C ILE A 3 2.26 -0.64 22.53
N THR A 4 1.50 -0.64 23.62
CA THR A 4 1.27 -1.84 24.46
C THR A 4 -0.03 -2.56 24.13
N GLU A 5 -0.83 -2.01 23.21
CA GLU A 5 -2.12 -2.56 22.82
C GLU A 5 -2.07 -3.17 21.41
N ALA A 6 -2.86 -4.20 21.19
CA ALA A 6 -2.99 -4.83 19.88
C ALA A 6 -3.65 -3.85 18.90
N LEU A 7 -3.04 -3.68 17.73
CA LEU A 7 -3.51 -2.78 16.67
C LEU A 7 -4.55 -3.52 15.80
N PRO A 8 -5.81 -3.09 15.75
CA PRO A 8 -6.78 -3.66 14.81
C PRO A 8 -6.37 -3.36 13.36
N LEU A 9 -6.22 -4.41 12.54
CA LEU A 9 -5.75 -4.24 11.17
C LEU A 9 -6.73 -3.47 10.30
N LYS A 10 -8.04 -3.55 10.60
CA LYS A 10 -9.07 -2.77 9.90
C LYS A 10 -8.86 -1.26 9.97
N ASP A 11 -8.12 -0.78 10.98
CA ASP A 11 -7.82 0.64 11.15
C ASP A 11 -6.51 1.04 10.44
N VAL A 12 -5.79 0.07 9.87
CA VAL A 12 -4.52 0.25 9.18
C VAL A 12 -4.74 0.41 7.68
N THR A 13 -4.12 1.44 7.11
CA THR A 13 -3.99 1.58 5.65
C THR A 13 -2.56 1.89 5.26
N LEU A 14 -2.13 1.38 4.10
CA LEU A 14 -0.85 1.70 3.47
C LEU A 14 -1.10 2.40 2.14
N ARG A 15 -0.21 3.30 1.71
CA ARG A 15 -0.27 3.91 0.38
C ARG A 15 1.03 3.72 -0.38
N TYR A 16 0.90 3.20 -1.59
CA TYR A 16 1.96 3.12 -2.60
C TYR A 16 1.65 4.14 -3.69
N TYR A 17 2.53 5.12 -3.89
CA TYR A 17 2.38 6.23 -4.82
C TYR A 17 3.13 5.96 -6.12
N PHE A 18 2.48 6.25 -7.25
CA PHE A 18 2.96 5.93 -8.58
C PHE A 18 2.35 6.86 -9.64
N THR A 19 2.90 6.82 -10.84
CA THR A 19 2.33 7.42 -12.05
C THR A 19 1.54 6.38 -12.83
N VAL A 20 0.29 6.66 -13.19
CA VAL A 20 -0.58 5.66 -13.83
C VAL A 20 -0.22 5.39 -15.29
N ASP A 21 0.53 6.26 -15.96
CA ASP A 21 0.99 6.10 -17.35
C ASP A 21 -0.12 5.79 -18.36
N GLY A 22 -1.19 6.58 -18.31
CA GLY A 22 -2.39 6.37 -19.10
C GLY A 22 -3.52 5.80 -18.26
N GLU A 23 -4.51 6.64 -18.01
CA GLU A 23 -5.65 6.33 -17.15
C GLU A 23 -6.44 5.14 -17.69
N GLN A 24 -6.57 4.11 -16.85
CA GLN A 24 -7.42 2.96 -17.06
C GLN A 24 -7.96 2.48 -15.71
N PRO A 25 -9.11 1.79 -15.67
CA PRO A 25 -9.50 1.04 -14.49
C PRO A 25 -8.37 0.08 -14.08
N GLN A 26 -8.11 -0.03 -12.79
CA GLN A 26 -7.03 -0.84 -12.25
C GLN A 26 -7.58 -1.98 -11.40
N ASN A 27 -6.87 -3.10 -11.39
CA ASN A 27 -7.17 -4.28 -10.60
C ASN A 27 -6.13 -4.44 -9.50
N PHE A 28 -6.59 -4.80 -8.30
CA PHE A 28 -5.75 -5.16 -7.17
C PHE A 28 -5.88 -6.65 -6.88
N PHE A 29 -4.76 -7.30 -6.62
CA PHE A 29 -4.70 -8.69 -6.20
C PHE A 29 -3.82 -8.80 -4.96
N CYS A 30 -4.32 -9.48 -3.93
CA CYS A 30 -3.46 -10.03 -2.90
C CYS A 30 -3.19 -11.49 -3.23
N ASP A 31 -1.93 -11.82 -3.50
CA ASP A 31 -1.51 -13.20 -3.77
C ASP A 31 -1.37 -13.97 -2.45
N TRP A 32 -0.80 -13.34 -1.43
CA TRP A 32 -0.57 -13.97 -0.14
C TRP A 32 -0.47 -12.96 1.02
N SER A 33 -0.97 -13.35 2.19
CA SER A 33 -0.76 -12.70 3.48
C SER A 33 -1.08 -13.65 4.63
N GLN A 34 -0.44 -13.49 5.80
CA GLN A 34 -0.74 -14.26 7.02
C GLN A 34 -2.20 -14.14 7.46
N VAL A 35 -2.86 -13.00 7.17
CA VAL A 35 -4.26 -12.76 7.56
C VAL A 35 -5.26 -13.29 6.54
N GLY A 36 -4.79 -13.98 5.50
CA GLY A 36 -5.59 -14.47 4.38
C GLY A 36 -5.83 -13.40 3.34
N SER A 37 -5.56 -13.72 2.07
CA SER A 37 -5.58 -12.74 0.97
C SER A 37 -6.93 -12.05 0.77
N ALA A 38 -8.04 -12.74 1.08
CA ALA A 38 -9.39 -12.18 1.00
C ALA A 38 -9.66 -11.08 2.05
N ASN A 39 -8.83 -10.99 3.10
CA ASN A 39 -8.90 -9.95 4.12
C ASN A 39 -8.03 -8.74 3.78
N VAL A 40 -7.27 -8.78 2.68
CA VAL A 40 -6.48 -7.64 2.17
C VAL A 40 -7.24 -6.99 1.03
N THR A 41 -7.45 -5.69 1.13
CA THR A 41 -8.21 -4.90 0.17
C THR A 41 -7.31 -3.87 -0.49
N GLY A 42 -7.67 -3.47 -1.71
CA GLY A 42 -6.97 -2.40 -2.42
C GLY A 42 -7.96 -1.51 -3.14
N ARG A 43 -7.71 -0.21 -3.12
CA ARG A 43 -8.41 0.78 -3.95
C ARG A 43 -7.41 1.76 -4.55
N PHE A 44 -7.76 2.34 -5.68
CA PHE A 44 -6.92 3.30 -6.39
C PHE A 44 -7.50 4.69 -6.24
N VAL A 45 -6.65 5.65 -5.92
CA VAL A 45 -7.06 7.04 -5.72
C VAL A 45 -6.17 7.94 -6.57
N ARG A 46 -6.81 8.75 -7.41
CA ARG A 46 -6.17 9.83 -8.15
C ARG A 46 -5.90 10.99 -7.20
N LEU A 47 -4.69 11.54 -7.24
CA LEU A 47 -4.34 12.74 -6.49
C LEU A 47 -5.08 13.96 -7.05
N PRO A 48 -5.52 14.91 -6.19
CA PRO A 48 -6.16 16.14 -6.66
C PRO A 48 -5.26 16.97 -7.58
N ALA A 49 -3.94 16.91 -7.38
CA ALA A 49 -2.92 17.45 -8.24
C ALA A 49 -1.77 16.44 -8.35
N ALA A 50 -1.26 16.24 -9.56
CA ALA A 50 -0.10 15.39 -9.77
C ALA A 50 1.16 16.03 -9.16
N LEU A 51 1.98 15.19 -8.55
CA LEU A 51 3.27 15.51 -7.92
C LEU A 51 4.39 14.77 -8.66
N ALA A 52 5.63 15.06 -8.31
CA ALA A 52 6.78 14.38 -8.91
C ALA A 52 6.75 12.88 -8.56
N GLY A 53 6.57 12.05 -9.59
CA GLY A 53 6.50 10.59 -9.46
C GLY A 53 5.21 10.05 -8.84
N ALA A 54 4.17 10.87 -8.72
CA ALA A 54 2.89 10.43 -8.20
C ALA A 54 1.73 11.21 -8.81
N ASP A 55 0.83 10.52 -9.52
CA ASP A 55 -0.51 11.03 -9.84
C ASP A 55 -1.62 10.16 -9.24
N HIS A 56 -1.28 8.96 -8.78
CA HIS A 56 -2.15 8.04 -8.07
C HIS A 56 -1.46 7.47 -6.83
N TYR A 57 -2.30 6.91 -5.95
CA TYR A 57 -1.84 5.91 -4.99
C TYR A 57 -2.78 4.71 -4.95
N ALA A 58 -2.19 3.54 -4.67
CA ALA A 58 -2.92 2.35 -4.26
C ALA A 58 -3.02 2.39 -2.75
N GLU A 59 -4.22 2.44 -2.20
CA GLU A 59 -4.48 2.32 -0.78
C GLU A 59 -4.77 0.86 -0.45
N ILE A 60 -3.90 0.24 0.33
CA ILE A 60 -4.06 -1.12 0.81
C ILE A 60 -4.62 -1.06 2.22
N GLY A 61 -5.70 -1.78 2.48
CA GLY A 61 -6.34 -1.85 3.79
C GLY A 61 -6.76 -3.27 4.12
N PHE A 62 -7.43 -3.44 5.26
CA PHE A 62 -7.82 -4.75 5.76
C PHE A 62 -9.31 -4.79 6.11
N THR A 63 -9.93 -5.96 5.95
CA THR A 63 -11.34 -6.17 6.34
C THR A 63 -11.49 -6.20 7.86
N GLU A 64 -12.73 -6.10 8.35
CA GLU A 64 -13.04 -6.21 9.79
C GLU A 64 -12.59 -7.54 10.41
N THR A 65 -12.53 -8.61 9.60
CA THR A 65 -12.14 -9.96 10.02
C THR A 65 -10.65 -10.24 9.90
N ALA A 66 -9.82 -9.26 9.50
CA ALA A 66 -8.38 -9.43 9.39
C ALA A 66 -7.67 -9.62 10.74
N GLY A 67 -8.35 -9.29 11.85
CA GLY A 67 -7.81 -9.45 13.20
C GLY A 67 -6.95 -8.28 13.65
N THR A 68 -5.96 -8.57 14.50
CA THR A 68 -5.14 -7.56 15.19
C THR A 68 -3.66 -7.93 15.13
N LEU A 69 -2.79 -6.91 15.10
CA LEU A 69 -1.35 -7.03 15.28
C LEU A 69 -0.98 -6.76 16.75
N SER A 70 -0.53 -7.80 17.46
CA SER A 70 0.07 -7.62 18.78
C SER A 70 1.43 -6.93 18.70
N PRO A 71 1.89 -6.25 19.78
CA PRO A 71 3.22 -5.62 19.79
C PRO A 71 4.33 -6.60 19.38
N GLY A 72 5.18 -6.17 18.43
CA GLY A 72 6.29 -6.96 17.90
C GLY A 72 5.91 -8.01 16.84
N GLN A 73 4.63 -8.15 16.49
CA GLN A 73 4.20 -8.95 15.35
C GLN A 73 4.23 -8.14 14.05
N SER A 74 4.25 -8.85 12.92
CA SER A 74 4.17 -8.29 11.58
C SER A 74 3.15 -9.04 10.73
N VAL A 75 2.66 -8.36 9.69
CA VAL A 75 1.91 -8.95 8.58
C VAL A 75 2.66 -8.60 7.31
N ASP A 76 2.84 -9.60 6.47
CA ASP A 76 3.42 -9.48 5.14
C ASP A 76 2.31 -9.40 4.10
N LEU A 77 2.60 -8.67 3.02
CA LEU A 77 1.69 -8.46 1.92
C LEU A 77 2.42 -8.76 0.61
N GLN A 78 1.99 -9.81 -0.08
CA GLN A 78 2.37 -10.05 -1.47
C GLN A 78 1.19 -9.65 -2.36
N ILE A 79 1.36 -8.57 -3.12
CA ILE A 79 0.29 -7.96 -3.92
C ILE A 79 0.73 -7.75 -5.36
N ARG A 80 -0.24 -7.61 -6.25
CA ARG A 80 -0.06 -7.19 -7.64
C ARG A 80 -1.12 -6.17 -8.02
N ILE A 81 -0.73 -5.24 -8.86
CA ILE A 81 -1.61 -4.25 -9.48
C ILE A 81 -1.47 -4.38 -10.99
N SER A 82 -2.57 -4.29 -11.72
CA SER A 82 -2.56 -4.19 -13.18
C SER A 82 -3.61 -3.21 -13.67
N LYS A 83 -3.42 -2.67 -14.87
CA LYS A 83 -4.53 -2.05 -15.60
C LYS A 83 -5.49 -3.14 -16.09
N ALA A 84 -6.77 -2.81 -16.22
CA ALA A 84 -7.79 -3.75 -16.67
C ALA A 84 -7.52 -4.28 -18.09
N ASP A 85 -6.88 -3.47 -18.92
CA ASP A 85 -6.48 -3.82 -20.28
C ASP A 85 -5.06 -4.41 -20.39
N TRP A 86 -4.37 -4.60 -19.25
CA TRP A 86 -2.99 -5.05 -19.18
C TRP A 86 -1.97 -4.17 -19.91
N SER A 87 -2.30 -2.91 -20.20
CA SER A 87 -1.31 -1.96 -20.68
C SER A 87 -0.25 -1.68 -19.60
N ASN A 88 0.93 -1.25 -20.04
CA ASN A 88 2.12 -1.17 -19.18
C ASN A 88 2.06 0.01 -18.20
N TYR A 89 2.78 -0.13 -17.09
CA TYR A 89 3.28 0.96 -16.25
C TYR A 89 4.78 1.15 -16.51
N SER A 90 5.27 2.35 -16.26
CA SER A 90 6.67 2.69 -16.07
C SER A 90 6.93 2.80 -14.57
N GLN A 91 7.61 1.81 -13.99
CA GLN A 91 7.93 1.84 -12.56
C GLN A 91 9.10 2.79 -12.24
N SER A 92 9.91 3.18 -13.23
CA SER A 92 11.17 3.89 -12.98
C SER A 92 11.00 5.30 -12.41
N ASP A 93 9.84 5.93 -12.65
CA ASP A 93 9.47 7.26 -12.20
C ASP A 93 8.46 7.26 -11.05
N ASP A 94 8.02 6.09 -10.59
CA ASP A 94 7.12 5.97 -9.45
C ASP A 94 7.81 6.36 -8.13
N TYR A 95 7.15 7.21 -7.35
CA TYR A 95 7.65 7.69 -6.07
C TYR A 95 7.98 6.53 -5.11
N SER A 96 7.07 5.56 -4.98
CA SER A 96 7.24 4.44 -4.04
C SER A 96 8.10 3.29 -4.56
N PHE A 97 8.48 3.29 -5.83
CA PHE A 97 9.25 2.19 -6.40
C PHE A 97 10.70 2.18 -5.92
N ASP A 98 11.21 0.97 -5.65
CA ASP A 98 12.60 0.72 -5.32
C ASP A 98 13.15 -0.36 -6.26
N ALA A 99 13.95 0.06 -7.24
CA ALA A 99 14.49 -0.83 -8.27
C ALA A 99 15.61 -1.76 -7.76
N VAL A 100 16.17 -1.51 -6.58
CA VAL A 100 17.36 -2.22 -6.07
C VAL A 100 17.03 -3.15 -4.91
N ALA A 101 15.91 -2.95 -4.21
CA ALA A 101 15.48 -3.83 -3.13
C ALA A 101 15.16 -5.25 -3.65
N THR A 102 15.91 -6.24 -3.17
CA THR A 102 15.69 -7.68 -3.46
C THR A 102 15.25 -8.47 -2.22
N ALA A 103 15.10 -7.79 -1.09
CA ALA A 103 14.60 -8.30 0.18
C ALA A 103 13.85 -7.17 0.90
N TYR A 104 13.14 -7.48 1.98
CA TYR A 104 12.50 -6.46 2.80
C TYR A 104 13.50 -5.39 3.23
N ALA A 105 13.19 -4.14 2.91
CA ALA A 105 13.97 -2.98 3.26
C ALA A 105 13.07 -1.91 3.87
N LYS A 106 13.61 -1.14 4.81
CA LYS A 106 12.91 -0.01 5.39
C LYS A 106 12.79 1.09 4.31
N THR A 107 11.57 1.53 4.02
CA THR A 107 11.31 2.67 3.13
C THR A 107 10.43 3.71 3.83
N LEU A 108 10.66 4.99 3.53
CA LEU A 108 9.76 6.08 3.90
C LEU A 108 8.84 6.48 2.75
N LYS A 109 9.01 5.89 1.56
CA LYS A 109 8.24 6.24 0.37
C LYS A 109 6.93 5.46 0.23
N ILE A 110 6.66 4.53 1.14
CA ILE A 110 5.36 3.91 1.35
C ILE A 110 4.86 4.41 2.70
N THR A 111 3.69 5.03 2.72
CA THR A 111 3.14 5.65 3.94
C THR A 111 2.16 4.72 4.63
N GLY A 112 2.17 4.70 5.96
CA GLY A 112 1.25 3.92 6.78
C GLY A 112 0.42 4.81 7.71
N TYR A 113 -0.87 4.49 7.83
CA TYR A 113 -1.83 5.24 8.62
C TYR A 113 -2.56 4.33 9.58
N VAL A 114 -2.99 4.88 10.71
CA VAL A 114 -3.89 4.24 11.67
C VAL A 114 -5.05 5.19 11.94
N GLY A 115 -6.28 4.74 11.73
CA GLY A 115 -7.47 5.61 11.89
C GLY A 115 -7.46 6.84 10.99
N GLY A 116 -6.72 6.79 9.86
CA GLY A 116 -6.54 7.91 8.94
C GLY A 116 -5.40 8.87 9.30
N GLU A 117 -4.74 8.72 10.45
CA GLU A 117 -3.59 9.54 10.83
C GLU A 117 -2.28 8.91 10.35
N LEU A 118 -1.37 9.71 9.79
CA LEU A 118 -0.07 9.26 9.32
C LEU A 118 0.81 8.82 10.50
N GLN A 119 1.22 7.54 10.49
CA GLN A 119 2.11 6.96 11.50
C GLN A 119 3.51 6.63 10.94
N TRP A 120 3.63 6.53 9.61
CA TRP A 120 4.89 6.16 8.96
C TRP A 120 5.01 6.72 7.55
N GLY A 121 6.24 7.07 7.15
CA GLY A 121 6.59 7.48 5.80
C GLY A 121 6.45 8.98 5.56
N ILE A 122 6.64 9.36 4.30
CA ILE A 122 6.59 10.73 3.80
C ILE A 122 5.67 10.70 2.58
N GLU A 123 4.57 11.46 2.63
CA GLU A 123 3.72 11.69 1.45
C GLU A 123 4.52 12.50 0.40
N PRO A 124 4.33 12.25 -0.91
CA PRO A 124 5.01 12.99 -1.97
C PRO A 124 4.68 14.50 -1.98
#